data_AF-A0A6L7FZU0-F1
#
_entry.id   AF-A0A6L7FZU0-F1
#
_cell.length_a   1.000
_cell.length_b   1.000
_cell.length_c   1.000
_cell.angle_alpha   90.00
_cell.angle_beta   90.00
_cell.angle_gamma   90.00
#
_symmetry.space_group_name_H-M   'P 1'
#
loop_
_entity.id
_entity.type
_entity.pdbx_description
1 polymer ?
#
loop_
_entity_poly.entity_id
_entity_poly.type
_entity_poly.pdbx_seq_one_letter_code
_entity_poly.pdbx_strand_id
1 'polypeptide(L)' 'MKTKLEDLLKGVPAQKGNGGRHLTPTVSSAAAKAAEPMTALDKTTASAKRLLDDEALARSEKTARLKAAREDRDKGDDD' A
#
# COMPACT_ATOMS: atom_id res chain seq x y z
N MET A 1 -67.91 -0.14 -2.17
CA MET A 1 -67.23 -0.10 -0.85
C MET A 1 -66.00 0.77 -0.97
N LYS A 2 -65.77 1.71 -0.05
CA LYS A 2 -64.61 2.62 -0.09
C LYS A 2 -63.41 1.86 0.46
N THR A 3 -62.63 1.22 -0.41
CA THR A 3 -61.33 0.65 -0.03
C THR A 3 -60.40 1.80 0.32
N LYS A 4 -60.12 2.00 1.61
CA LYS A 4 -59.21 3.05 2.03
C LYS A 4 -57.80 2.69 1.60
N LEU A 5 -56.97 3.69 1.30
CA LEU A 5 -55.58 3.49 0.88
C LEU A 5 -54.80 2.64 1.89
N GLU A 6 -55.15 2.75 3.18
CA GLU A 6 -54.55 1.95 4.26
C GLU A 6 -54.78 0.43 4.10
N ASP A 7 -55.89 0.00 3.49
CA ASP A 7 -56.18 -1.43 3.29
C ASP A 7 -55.25 -2.05 2.23
N LEU A 8 -54.75 -1.26 1.28
CA LEU A 8 -53.80 -1.72 0.25
C LEU A 8 -52.40 -1.96 0.83
N LEU A 9 -52.07 -1.33 1.95
CA LEU A 9 -50.74 -1.39 2.56
C LEU A 9 -50.61 -2.48 3.64
N LYS A 10 -51.70 -3.15 4.02
CA LYS A 10 -51.72 -4.19 5.08
C LYS A 10 -50.84 -5.41 4.80
N GLY A 11 -50.40 -5.62 3.56
CA GLY A 11 -49.53 -6.73 3.17
C GLY A 11 -48.07 -6.35 2.89
N VAL A 12 -47.71 -5.06 2.96
CA VAL A 12 -46.35 -4.61 2.65
C VAL A 12 -45.50 -4.72 3.91
N PRO A 13 -44.43 -5.54 3.90
CA PRO A 13 -43.51 -5.60 5.03
C PRO A 13 -42.89 -4.23 5.28
N ALA A 14 -42.82 -3.81 6.55
CA ALA A 14 -42.14 -2.57 6.91
C ALA A 14 -40.68 -2.63 6.43
N GLN A 15 -40.28 -1.65 5.61
CA GLN A 15 -38.95 -1.62 5.03
C GLN A 15 -37.92 -1.36 6.14
N LYS A 16 -37.28 -2.41 6.65
CA LYS A 16 -36.16 -2.31 7.59
C LYS A 16 -34.86 -2.13 6.79
N GLY A 17 -34.28 -0.93 6.84
CA GLY A 17 -33.03 -0.58 6.16
C GLY A 17 -32.94 0.93 5.87
N ASN A 18 -31.94 1.36 5.11
CA ASN A 18 -31.72 2.78 4.77
C ASN A 18 -32.72 3.34 3.72
N GLY A 19 -33.92 2.76 3.59
CA GLY A 19 -34.94 3.22 2.63
C GLY A 19 -34.45 3.32 1.18
N GLY A 20 -33.49 2.48 0.76
CA GLY A 20 -32.88 2.53 -0.57
C GLY A 20 -31.85 3.66 -0.78
N ARG A 21 -31.55 4.45 0.25
CA ARG A 21 -30.50 5.46 0.19
C ARG A 21 -29.12 4.80 0.26
N HIS A 22 -28.16 5.31 -0.49
CA HIS A 22 -26.78 4.88 -0.39
C HIS A 22 -26.25 5.16 1.02
N LEU A 23 -25.52 4.19 1.59
CA LEU A 23 -24.80 4.39 2.85
C LEU A 23 -23.73 5.46 2.61
N THR A 24 -23.75 6.54 3.39
CA THR A 24 -22.70 7.54 3.36
C THR A 24 -21.40 6.88 3.82
N PRO A 25 -20.31 6.89 3.02
CA PRO A 25 -19.05 6.32 3.45
C PRO A 25 -18.59 7.02 4.73
N THR A 26 -18.30 6.23 5.77
CA THR A 26 -17.83 6.68 7.09
C THR A 26 -16.39 7.17 7.08
N VAL A 27 -15.66 6.97 5.99
CA VAL A 27 -14.33 7.54 5.80
C VAL A 27 -14.47 8.97 5.28
N SER A 28 -14.24 9.93 6.17
CA SER A 28 -14.12 11.34 5.79
C SER A 28 -13.02 11.45 4.71
N SER A 29 -13.38 11.97 3.54
CA SER A 29 -12.41 12.31 2.48
C SER A 29 -11.34 13.30 2.96
N ALA A 30 -11.56 13.98 4.09
CA ALA A 30 -10.59 14.85 4.74
C ALA A 30 -9.53 14.11 5.59
N ALA A 31 -9.74 12.82 5.91
CA ALA A 31 -8.78 12.04 6.71
C ALA A 31 -7.71 11.34 5.87
N ALA A 32 -7.92 11.23 4.55
CA ALA A 32 -6.87 10.82 3.64
C ALA A 32 -5.94 12.02 3.44
N LYS A 33 -4.83 12.09 4.17
CA LYS A 33 -3.66 12.86 3.72
C LYS A 33 -3.30 12.32 2.34
N ALA A 34 -3.79 12.96 1.30
CA ALA A 34 -3.40 12.65 -0.06
C ALA A 34 -1.90 12.86 -0.12
N ALA A 35 -1.15 11.76 -0.32
CA ALA A 35 0.24 11.87 -0.68
C ALA A 35 0.33 12.80 -1.89
N GLU A 36 1.33 13.69 -1.90
CA GLU A 36 1.53 14.59 -3.04
C GLU A 36 1.52 13.77 -4.34
N PRO A 37 0.84 14.25 -5.39
CA PRO A 37 0.71 13.50 -6.63
C PRO A 37 2.10 13.28 -7.22
N MET A 38 2.63 12.06 -7.08
CA MET A 38 3.92 11.69 -7.67
C MET A 38 3.78 11.60 -9.18
N THR A 39 4.58 12.39 -9.89
CA THR A 39 4.67 12.34 -11.34
C THR A 39 5.30 11.01 -11.79
N ALA A 40 5.17 10.69 -13.08
CA ALA A 40 5.89 9.55 -13.65
C ALA A 40 7.41 9.71 -13.48
N LEU A 41 7.93 10.93 -13.61
CA LEU A 41 9.34 11.24 -13.39
C LEU A 41 9.78 10.96 -11.95
N ASP A 42 8.97 11.35 -10.96
CA ASP A 42 9.29 11.10 -9.54
C ASP A 42 9.38 9.60 -9.24
N LYS A 43 8.48 8.81 -9.84
CA LYS A 43 8.51 7.35 -9.72
C LYS A 43 9.77 6.76 -10.34
N THR A 44 10.13 7.20 -11.55
CA THR A 44 11.36 6.72 -12.22
C THR A 44 12.61 7.10 -11.45
N THR A 45 12.66 8.31 -10.89
CA THR A 45 13.78 8.80 -10.09
C THR A 45 13.92 7.98 -8.80
N ALA A 46 12.79 7.72 -8.13
CA ALA A 46 12.76 6.89 -6.93
C ALA A 46 13.19 5.44 -7.22
N SER A 47 12.77 4.86 -8.34
CA SER A 47 13.23 3.51 -8.73
C SER A 47 14.72 3.48 -9.08
N ALA A 48 15.20 4.48 -9.82
CA ALA A 48 16.62 4.56 -10.20
C ALA A 48 17.50 4.69 -8.96
N LYS A 49 17.09 5.52 -8.00
CA LYS A 49 17.82 5.67 -6.73
C LYS A 49 17.90 4.35 -5.96
N ARG A 50 16.79 3.62 -5.83
CA ARG A 50 16.78 2.31 -5.16
C ARG A 50 17.72 1.32 -5.81
N LEU A 51 17.71 1.23 -7.14
CA LEU A 51 18.61 0.32 -7.88
C LEU A 51 20.09 0.65 -7.64
N LEU A 52 20.44 1.94 -7.60
CA LEU A 52 21.82 2.36 -7.32
C LEU A 52 22.23 2.04 -5.88
N ASP A 53 21.34 2.24 -4.91
CA ASP A 53 21.58 1.93 -3.50
C ASP A 53 21.77 0.41 -3.30
N ASP A 54 20.90 -0.40 -3.91
CA ASP A 54 20.99 -1.87 -3.87
C ASP A 54 22.29 -2.39 -4.51
N GLU A 55 22.69 -1.81 -5.64
CA GLU A 55 23.95 -2.17 -6.30
C GLU A 55 25.17 -1.77 -5.44
N ALA A 56 25.14 -0.58 -4.85
CA ALA A 56 26.20 -0.11 -3.96
C ALA A 56 26.35 -1.05 -2.74
N LEU A 57 25.23 -1.48 -2.16
CA LEU A 57 25.22 -2.46 -1.07
C LEU A 57 25.84 -3.79 -1.52
N ALA A 58 25.40 -4.35 -2.65
CA ALA A 58 25.92 -5.61 -3.17
C ALA A 58 27.43 -5.55 -3.47
N ARG A 59 27.93 -4.43 -4.01
CA ARG A 59 29.37 -4.21 -4.21
C ARG A 59 30.11 -4.15 -2.88
N SER A 60 29.57 -3.46 -1.88
CA SER A 60 30.19 -3.35 -0.55
C SER A 60 30.27 -4.71 0.17
N GLU A 61 29.24 -5.55 0.06
CA GLU A 61 29.27 -6.89 0.62
C GLU A 61 30.31 -7.76 -0.09
N LYS A 62 30.37 -7.69 -1.41
CA LYS A 62 31.36 -8.44 -2.20
C LYS A 62 32.78 -8.04 -1.83
N THR A 63 33.07 -6.74 -1.71
CA THR A 63 34.40 -6.27 -1.32
C THR A 63 34.75 -6.68 0.10
N ALA A 64 33.80 -6.64 1.03
CA ALA A 64 33.99 -7.12 2.40
C ALA A 64 34.32 -8.62 2.44
N ARG A 65 33.58 -9.45 1.70
CA ARG A 65 33.85 -10.91 1.59
C ARG A 65 35.23 -11.19 1.00
N LEU A 66 35.60 -10.46 -0.07
CA LEU A 66 36.93 -10.61 -0.69
C LEU A 66 38.05 -10.16 0.25
N LYS A 67 37.83 -9.10 1.03
CA LYS A 67 38.81 -8.62 2.03
C LYS A 67 39.00 -9.67 3.13
N ALA A 68 37.92 -10.20 3.68
CA ALA A 68 37.99 -11.26 4.69
C ALA A 68 38.72 -12.50 4.16
N ALA A 69 38.39 -12.96 2.94
CA ALA A 69 39.07 -14.10 2.33
C ALA A 69 40.57 -13.87 2.10
N ARG A 70 40.98 -12.63 1.78
CA ARG A 70 42.40 -12.27 1.67
C ARG A 70 43.09 -12.26 3.02
N GLU A 71 42.47 -11.65 4.04
CA GLU A 71 43.00 -11.63 5.40
C GLU A 71 43.19 -13.04 5.97
N ASP A 72 42.27 -13.96 5.68
CA ASP A 72 42.39 -15.36 6.13
C ASP A 72 43.48 -16.12 5.39
N ARG A 73 43.66 -15.87 4.08
CA ARG A 73 44.77 -16.44 3.31
C ARG A 73 46.11 -15.92 3.80
N ASP A 74 46.23 -14.60 3.97
CA ASP A 74 47.48 -13.96 4.33
C ASP A 74 47.94 -14.36 5.76
N LYS A 75 47.01 -14.76 6.66
CA LYS A 75 47.34 -15.38 7.97
C LYS A 75 47.89 -16.82 7.85
N GLY A 76 47.64 -17.51 6.75
CA GLY A 76 48.03 -18.91 6.54
C GLY A 76 49.42 -19.09 5.93
N ASP A 77 50.08 -18.01 5.52
CA ASP A 77 51.43 -18.01 4.93
C ASP A 77 52.53 -17.59 5.95
N ASP A 78 52.18 -17.33 7.22
CA ASP A 78 53.10 -16.90 8.29
C ASP A 78 53.65 -18.07 9.17
N ASP A 79 53.47 -19.34 8.76
CA ASP A 79 54.09 -20.56 9.38
C ASP A 79 55.15 -21.19 8.45
#